data_AF-A0A1G7LVR5-F1
#
_entry.id   AF-A0A1G7LVR5-F1
#
_cell.length_a   1.000
_cell.length_b   1.000
_cell.length_c   1.000
_cell.angle_alpha   90.00
_cell.angle_beta   90.00
_cell.angle_gamma   90.00
#
_symmetry.space_group_name_H-M   'P 1'
#
loop_
_entity.id
_entity.type
_entity.pdbx_description
1 polymer ?
#
loop_
_entity_poly.entity_id
_entity_poly.type
_entity_poly.pdbx_seq_one_letter_code
_entity_poly.pdbx_strand_id
1 'polypeptide(L)'
;MRIKVVMFLIMSILSACLVGCSNVSLLKNQVDGTTKNTPTIEPSIDEAKEDDNIIPSNTSEPFVGSMDLDSETEKFFYGTWKVEKLLGFADSYNDASEYPTGQQVIGDEIIINKDFFSSKGFENYNVYQYELEDPLYEITEICYNEDSFYRIFKMDMLSLNRNDEVKALRVSDSSSGLSIPVGFLDVNDDRLILMLEATQFELKRVTE
;
A
#
# COMPACT_ATOMS: atom_id res chain seq x y z
N MET A 1 56.49 20.19 3.52
CA MET A 1 55.79 20.92 4.60
C MET A 1 54.36 20.40 4.65
N ARG A 2 54.05 19.66 5.73
CA ARG A 2 52.75 19.27 6.33
C ARG A 2 51.52 19.00 5.44
N ILE A 3 51.22 17.70 5.40
CA ILE A 3 49.94 17.01 5.19
C ILE A 3 48.80 17.68 5.98
N LYS A 4 47.62 17.82 5.37
CA LYS A 4 46.33 17.90 6.08
C LYS A 4 45.36 16.90 5.46
N VAL A 5 45.35 15.70 6.03
CA VAL A 5 44.23 14.76 6.00
C VAL A 5 43.17 15.33 6.93
N VAL A 6 41.95 15.56 6.42
CA VAL A 6 40.80 15.88 7.27
C VAL A 6 40.02 14.58 7.47
N MET A 7 40.19 14.02 8.67
CA MET A 7 39.39 12.93 9.24
C MET A 7 37.95 13.43 9.44
N PHE A 8 36.97 12.79 8.81
CA PHE A 8 35.57 12.89 9.24
C PHE A 8 35.24 11.68 10.12
N LEU A 9 34.79 11.99 11.32
CA LEU A 9 34.55 11.10 12.44
C LEU A 9 33.13 10.50 12.31
N ILE A 10 33.04 9.21 12.04
CA ILE A 10 31.76 8.47 12.07
C ILE A 10 31.46 8.14 13.53
N MET A 11 30.46 8.81 14.12
CA MET A 11 29.90 8.46 15.42
C MET A 11 28.77 7.44 15.22
N SER A 12 29.05 6.19 15.51
CA SER A 12 28.06 5.11 15.62
C SER A 12 27.31 5.24 16.93
N ILE A 13 26.01 5.54 16.90
CA ILE A 13 25.15 5.47 18.09
C ILE A 13 24.53 4.07 18.14
N LEU A 14 25.13 3.22 18.98
CA LEU A 14 24.59 1.95 19.42
C LEU A 14 23.63 2.24 20.59
N SER A 15 22.32 2.09 20.40
CA SER A 15 21.35 2.19 21.49
C SER A 15 20.75 0.82 21.77
N ALA A 16 21.35 0.13 22.74
CA ALA A 16 20.79 -1.03 23.40
C ALA A 16 20.39 -0.62 24.81
N CYS A 17 19.09 -0.65 25.10
CA CYS A 17 18.61 -0.74 26.47
C CYS A 17 17.79 -2.02 26.61
N LEU A 18 18.33 -2.90 27.44
CA LEU A 18 17.76 -4.16 27.91
C LEU A 18 17.09 -3.93 29.28
N VAL A 19 16.06 -4.75 29.53
CA VAL A 19 15.47 -5.17 30.82
C VAL A 19 14.39 -4.29 31.47
N GLY A 20 13.24 -4.94 31.68
CA GLY A 20 12.23 -4.55 32.67
C GLY A 20 11.12 -5.60 32.82
N CYS A 21 11.45 -6.83 33.22
CA CYS A 21 10.46 -7.80 33.72
C CYS A 21 9.89 -7.34 35.08
N SER A 22 8.60 -7.58 35.32
CA SER A 22 7.85 -7.78 36.59
C SER A 22 6.44 -7.18 36.43
N ASN A 23 5.28 -7.81 36.69
CA ASN A 23 4.97 -8.86 37.64
C ASN A 23 3.76 -9.72 37.22
N VAL A 24 3.84 -10.95 37.70
CA VAL A 24 2.79 -11.94 37.97
C VAL A 24 1.55 -11.34 38.65
N SER A 25 0.36 -11.74 38.21
CA SER A 25 -0.75 -12.03 39.14
C SER A 25 -1.47 -13.30 38.71
N LEU A 26 -1.29 -14.30 39.56
CA LEU A 26 -1.84 -15.64 39.50
C LEU A 26 -3.06 -15.63 40.44
N LEU A 27 -4.26 -15.78 39.91
CA LEU A 27 -5.45 -16.05 40.71
C LEU A 27 -6.08 -17.37 40.26
N LYS A 28 -5.62 -18.40 40.96
CA LYS A 28 -6.15 -19.74 41.05
C LYS A 28 -7.40 -19.66 41.93
N ASN A 29 -8.59 -19.95 41.41
CA ASN A 29 -9.75 -20.23 42.26
C ASN A 29 -10.08 -21.71 42.21
N GLN A 30 -10.19 -22.21 43.43
CA GLN A 30 -10.14 -23.57 43.88
C GLN A 30 -11.57 -24.13 43.93
N VAL A 31 -11.68 -25.40 43.54
CA VAL A 31 -12.85 -26.25 43.72
C VAL A 31 -13.12 -26.38 45.22
N ASP A 32 -14.36 -26.11 45.63
CA ASP A 32 -14.94 -26.72 46.83
C ASP A 32 -16.42 -27.00 46.59
N GLY A 33 -16.84 -28.23 46.88
CA GLY A 33 -18.19 -28.72 46.63
C GLY A 33 -18.99 -28.79 47.93
N THR A 34 -20.29 -28.53 47.86
CA THR A 34 -21.33 -29.27 48.62
C THR A 34 -22.72 -28.99 48.02
N THR A 35 -23.28 -30.06 47.46
CA THR A 35 -24.68 -30.47 47.22
C THR A 35 -25.83 -29.57 47.72
N LYS A 36 -26.78 -29.19 46.84
CA LYS A 36 -28.09 -29.86 46.65
C LYS A 36 -29.09 -28.99 45.85
N ASN A 37 -29.90 -29.69 45.05
CA ASN A 37 -31.22 -29.35 44.49
C ASN A 37 -31.27 -28.72 43.08
N THR A 38 -31.40 -29.62 42.10
CA THR A 38 -32.05 -29.39 40.80
C THR A 38 -33.56 -29.19 41.01
N PRO A 39 -34.18 -28.28 40.24
CA PRO A 39 -35.27 -28.70 39.38
C PRO A 39 -35.01 -28.32 37.93
N THR A 40 -35.28 -29.28 37.06
CA THR A 40 -35.28 -29.19 35.60
C THR A 40 -36.21 -28.07 35.15
N ILE A 41 -35.68 -27.11 34.39
CA ILE A 41 -36.45 -26.14 33.62
C ILE A 41 -35.95 -26.29 32.19
N GLU A 42 -36.76 -26.94 31.34
CA GLU A 42 -36.69 -26.76 29.89
C GLU A 42 -37.12 -25.32 29.58
N PRO A 43 -36.38 -24.58 28.73
CA PRO A 43 -36.96 -23.50 27.97
C PRO A 43 -37.21 -23.98 26.54
N SER A 44 -38.46 -23.81 26.16
CA SER A 44 -39.02 -23.87 24.82
C SER A 44 -38.11 -23.25 23.77
N ILE A 45 -37.94 -23.97 22.66
CA ILE A 45 -37.45 -23.43 21.39
C ILE A 45 -38.55 -22.51 20.86
N ASP A 46 -38.51 -21.24 21.28
CA ASP A 46 -39.15 -20.19 20.50
C ASP A 46 -38.19 -19.89 19.34
N GLU A 47 -38.60 -20.29 18.14
CA GLU A 47 -38.01 -19.85 16.87
C GLU A 47 -38.14 -18.33 16.78
N ALA A 48 -37.19 -17.61 17.37
CA ALA A 48 -36.91 -16.24 16.99
C ALA A 48 -36.44 -16.30 15.54
N LYS A 49 -37.32 -15.89 14.64
CA LYS A 49 -37.00 -15.66 13.23
C LYS A 49 -35.82 -14.71 13.18
N GLU A 50 -34.65 -15.26 12.88
CA GLU A 50 -33.49 -14.50 12.45
C GLU A 50 -33.92 -13.80 11.15
N ASP A 51 -34.22 -12.51 11.28
CA ASP A 51 -34.29 -11.62 10.13
C ASP A 51 -32.85 -11.48 9.65
N ASP A 52 -32.43 -12.41 8.79
CA ASP A 52 -31.12 -12.44 8.13
C ASP A 52 -30.92 -11.27 7.14
N ASN A 53 -31.57 -10.13 7.38
CA ASN A 53 -31.10 -8.84 6.88
C ASN A 53 -29.96 -8.31 7.76
N ILE A 54 -28.99 -9.17 8.07
CA ILE A 54 -27.63 -8.73 8.37
C ILE A 54 -27.11 -8.20 7.03
N ILE A 55 -27.28 -6.89 6.82
CA ILE A 55 -26.45 -6.13 5.88
C ILE A 55 -25.03 -6.69 6.05
N PRO A 56 -24.41 -7.25 5.00
CA PRO A 56 -23.11 -7.89 5.16
C PRO A 56 -22.19 -6.88 5.85
N SER A 57 -21.72 -7.23 7.04
CA SER A 57 -20.73 -6.42 7.74
C SER A 57 -19.54 -6.33 6.80
N ASN A 58 -19.29 -5.14 6.27
CA ASN A 58 -18.15 -4.84 5.40
C ASN A 58 -16.87 -5.27 6.15
N THR A 59 -16.36 -6.48 5.91
CA THR A 59 -15.03 -6.87 6.38
C THR A 59 -14.04 -6.39 5.35
N SER A 60 -13.93 -5.06 5.28
CA SER A 60 -13.06 -4.26 4.45
C SER A 60 -11.63 -4.21 5.01
N GLU A 61 -11.11 -5.36 5.43
CA GLU A 61 -9.70 -5.44 5.80
C GLU A 61 -8.86 -5.45 4.53
N PRO A 62 -7.94 -4.49 4.38
CA PRO A 62 -7.06 -4.44 3.22
C PRO A 62 -6.11 -5.64 3.21
N PHE A 63 -5.72 -6.08 2.02
CA PHE A 63 -4.55 -6.93 1.86
C PHE A 63 -3.28 -6.08 1.99
N VAL A 64 -2.28 -6.61 2.71
CA VAL A 64 -0.92 -6.06 2.79
C VAL A 64 0.04 -7.23 2.72
N GLY A 65 0.92 -7.24 1.72
CA GLY A 65 1.84 -8.35 1.48
C GLY A 65 2.58 -8.19 0.15
N SER A 66 2.91 -9.31 -0.48
CA SER A 66 3.30 -9.33 -1.87
C SER A 66 2.67 -10.54 -2.53
N MET A 67 2.13 -10.34 -3.73
CA MET A 67 1.66 -11.41 -4.60
C MET A 67 1.83 -10.99 -6.06
N ASP A 68 1.89 -11.99 -6.95
CA ASP A 68 1.91 -11.76 -8.39
C ASP A 68 0.64 -11.02 -8.85
N LEU A 69 0.73 -10.34 -9.99
CA LEU A 69 -0.44 -9.73 -10.62
C LEU A 69 -1.49 -10.80 -10.97
N ASP A 70 -2.77 -10.51 -10.70
CA ASP A 70 -3.86 -11.33 -11.23
C ASP A 70 -4.07 -11.06 -12.75
N SER A 71 -4.80 -11.94 -13.43
CA SER A 71 -4.92 -11.88 -14.89
C SER A 71 -5.65 -10.63 -15.40
N GLU A 72 -6.58 -10.06 -14.62
CA GLU A 72 -7.29 -8.83 -15.03
C GLU A 72 -6.35 -7.63 -14.86
N THR A 73 -5.63 -7.57 -13.74
CA THR A 73 -4.60 -6.56 -13.46
C THR A 73 -3.50 -6.60 -14.53
N GLU A 74 -2.97 -7.78 -14.91
CA GLU A 74 -1.96 -7.88 -15.97
C GLU A 74 -2.45 -7.29 -17.28
N LYS A 75 -3.65 -7.70 -17.70
CA LYS A 75 -4.25 -7.25 -18.97
C LYS A 75 -4.52 -5.76 -18.98
N PHE A 76 -4.94 -5.21 -17.84
CA PHE A 76 -5.12 -3.78 -17.69
C PHE A 76 -3.77 -3.06 -17.65
N PHE A 77 -2.90 -3.41 -16.71
CA PHE A 77 -1.68 -2.67 -16.40
C PHE A 77 -0.69 -2.60 -17.57
N TYR A 78 -0.58 -3.67 -18.37
CA TYR A 78 0.34 -3.67 -19.50
C TYR A 78 -0.12 -2.76 -20.64
N GLY A 79 0.82 -1.98 -21.17
CA GLY A 79 0.64 -1.07 -22.29
C GLY A 79 1.59 0.12 -22.23
N THR A 80 1.41 1.01 -23.21
CA THR A 80 2.03 2.34 -23.18
C THR A 80 1.05 3.34 -22.57
N TRP A 81 1.55 4.09 -21.59
CA TRP A 81 0.77 5.03 -20.81
C TRP A 81 1.37 6.42 -20.92
N LYS A 82 0.51 7.43 -20.99
CA LYS A 82 0.89 8.84 -21.00
C LYS A 82 0.38 9.51 -19.74
N VAL A 83 1.21 10.33 -19.10
CA VAL A 83 0.79 11.12 -17.94
C VAL A 83 -0.19 12.20 -18.41
N GLU A 84 -1.45 12.11 -17.98
CA GLU A 84 -2.52 12.98 -18.47
C GLU A 84 -2.67 14.25 -17.62
N LYS A 85 -2.77 14.11 -16.30
CA LYS A 85 -3.03 15.23 -15.39
C LYS A 85 -2.57 14.95 -13.96
N LEU A 86 -2.23 16.02 -13.24
CA LEU A 86 -1.99 16.00 -11.80
C LEU A 86 -3.32 15.79 -11.05
N LEU A 87 -3.34 14.83 -10.13
CA LEU A 87 -4.49 14.57 -9.24
C LEU A 87 -4.32 15.23 -7.88
N GLY A 88 -3.09 15.30 -7.37
CA GLY A 88 -2.80 15.93 -6.08
C GLY A 88 -1.50 15.45 -5.46
N PHE A 89 -1.41 15.67 -4.14
CA PHE A 89 -0.26 15.33 -3.32
C PHE A 89 -0.70 14.50 -2.10
N ALA A 90 0.15 13.60 -1.63
CA ALA A 90 -0.04 12.89 -0.37
C ALA A 90 0.14 13.83 0.83
N ASP A 91 -0.79 13.79 1.78
CA ASP A 91 -0.80 14.67 2.96
C ASP A 91 0.45 14.52 3.84
N SER A 92 1.04 13.32 3.87
CA SER A 92 2.18 12.96 4.72
C SER A 92 3.49 13.68 4.39
N TYR A 93 3.57 14.42 3.29
CA TYR A 93 4.78 15.12 2.84
C TYR A 93 4.63 16.65 2.75
N ASN A 94 3.55 17.23 3.29
CA ASN A 94 3.30 18.67 3.24
C ASN A 94 4.25 19.52 4.13
N ASP A 95 5.08 18.89 4.97
CA ASP A 95 6.00 19.61 5.89
C ASP A 95 7.35 19.96 5.23
N ALA A 96 7.64 19.42 4.02
CA ALA A 96 8.80 19.76 3.21
C ALA A 96 8.34 20.53 1.95
N SER A 97 8.14 21.83 2.12
CA SER A 97 7.66 22.80 1.13
C SER A 97 8.59 23.05 -0.07
N GLU A 98 9.28 22.03 -0.60
CA GLU A 98 10.06 22.10 -1.85
C GLU A 98 9.34 21.54 -3.09
N TYR A 99 8.07 21.12 -2.98
CA TYR A 99 7.27 20.69 -4.13
C TYR A 99 6.22 21.72 -4.64
N PRO A 100 6.50 23.03 -4.78
CA PRO A 100 5.48 24.00 -5.17
C PRO A 100 5.05 23.90 -6.65
N THR A 101 5.56 22.95 -7.45
CA THR A 101 5.21 22.84 -8.89
C THR A 101 4.77 21.45 -9.37
N GLY A 102 4.77 20.43 -8.51
CA GLY A 102 4.62 19.04 -8.98
C GLY A 102 5.79 18.61 -9.90
N GLN A 103 5.86 17.33 -10.26
CA GLN A 103 6.82 16.91 -11.28
C GLN A 103 6.29 17.31 -12.68
N GLN A 104 7.16 17.89 -13.51
CA GLN A 104 6.94 18.21 -14.91
C GLN A 104 7.02 16.95 -15.78
N VAL A 105 6.11 16.01 -15.51
CA VAL A 105 6.00 14.72 -16.21
C VAL A 105 4.72 14.63 -17.05
N ILE A 106 3.85 15.64 -17.00
CA ILE A 106 2.62 15.67 -17.81
C ILE A 106 3.00 15.62 -19.29
N GLY A 107 2.47 14.63 -19.99
CA GLY A 107 2.76 14.37 -21.39
C GLY A 107 3.84 13.32 -21.63
N ASP A 108 4.62 12.95 -20.62
CA ASP A 108 5.65 11.92 -20.70
C ASP A 108 4.99 10.53 -20.77
N GLU A 109 5.74 9.57 -21.32
CA GLU A 109 5.28 8.21 -21.55
C GLU A 109 6.04 7.19 -20.71
N ILE A 110 5.33 6.14 -20.33
CA ILE A 110 5.83 4.96 -19.62
C ILE A 110 5.41 3.73 -20.42
N ILE A 111 6.35 2.80 -20.61
CA ILE A 111 6.09 1.52 -21.25
C ILE A 111 6.12 0.46 -20.17
N ILE A 112 5.01 -0.29 -20.04
CA ILE A 112 4.85 -1.34 -19.05
C ILE A 112 4.43 -2.60 -19.79
N ASN A 113 5.35 -3.53 -19.98
CA ASN A 113 5.09 -4.84 -20.58
C ASN A 113 5.57 -5.93 -19.64
N LYS A 114 5.10 -7.16 -19.86
CA LYS A 114 5.51 -8.33 -19.08
C LYS A 114 7.03 -8.47 -18.94
N ASP A 115 7.74 -8.34 -20.06
CA ASP A 115 9.19 -8.61 -20.12
C ASP A 115 10.01 -7.32 -20.21
N PHE A 116 9.38 -6.14 -20.11
CA PHE A 116 10.07 -4.86 -20.26
C PHE A 116 9.34 -3.72 -19.54
N PHE A 117 10.08 -2.93 -18.79
CA PHE A 117 9.61 -1.68 -18.21
C PHE A 117 10.50 -0.52 -18.66
N SER A 118 9.91 0.61 -19.03
CA SER A 118 10.66 1.85 -19.25
C SER A 118 9.89 3.08 -18.77
N SER A 119 10.55 3.85 -17.92
CA SER A 119 10.16 5.20 -17.52
C SER A 119 11.17 6.25 -18.00
N LYS A 120 11.95 5.92 -19.04
CA LYS A 120 12.90 6.84 -19.68
C LYS A 120 12.24 8.08 -20.27
N GLY A 121 10.92 8.05 -20.50
CA GLY A 121 10.14 9.21 -20.95
C GLY A 121 10.14 10.38 -19.96
N PHE A 122 10.50 10.18 -18.68
CA PHE A 122 10.61 11.25 -17.67
C PHE A 122 11.89 12.08 -17.83
N GLU A 123 12.05 12.77 -18.97
CA GLU A 123 13.30 13.42 -19.41
C GLU A 123 13.85 14.43 -18.39
N ASN A 124 12.98 15.08 -17.63
CA ASN A 124 13.34 16.10 -16.64
C ASN A 124 13.73 15.53 -15.26
N TYR A 125 13.55 14.22 -15.02
CA TYR A 125 13.69 13.60 -13.70
C TYR A 125 14.53 12.32 -13.75
N ASN A 126 15.86 12.47 -13.73
CA ASN A 126 16.81 11.35 -13.76
C ASN A 126 16.54 10.27 -12.69
N VAL A 127 16.05 10.68 -11.51
CA VAL A 127 15.74 9.76 -10.40
C VAL A 127 14.60 8.80 -10.69
N TYR A 128 13.77 9.06 -11.70
CA TYR A 128 12.67 8.19 -12.12
C TYR A 128 12.92 7.55 -13.49
N GLN A 129 14.09 7.72 -14.10
CA GLN A 129 14.39 7.18 -15.44
C GLN A 129 14.98 5.77 -15.36
N TYR A 130 14.11 4.76 -15.40
CA TYR A 130 14.48 3.35 -15.37
C TYR A 130 14.20 2.66 -16.69
N GLU A 131 14.99 1.63 -16.95
CA GLU A 131 14.76 0.63 -17.99
C GLU A 131 15.13 -0.72 -17.38
N LEU A 132 14.19 -1.66 -17.41
CA LEU A 132 14.34 -2.98 -16.82
C LEU A 132 13.96 -4.04 -17.85
N GLU A 133 14.86 -5.02 -18.04
CA GLU A 133 14.56 -6.28 -18.72
C GLU A 133 14.01 -7.26 -17.69
N ASP A 134 12.96 -8.01 -18.05
CA ASP A 134 12.29 -8.97 -17.18
C ASP A 134 11.92 -8.40 -15.78
N PRO A 135 11.16 -7.29 -15.71
CA PRO A 135 10.76 -6.67 -14.44
C PRO A 135 9.88 -7.61 -13.60
N LEU A 136 9.95 -7.47 -12.28
CA LEU A 136 8.99 -8.09 -11.36
C LEU A 136 7.88 -7.10 -11.07
N TYR A 137 6.64 -7.54 -11.27
CA TYR A 137 5.44 -6.79 -10.92
C TYR A 137 4.68 -7.50 -9.81
N GLU A 138 4.38 -6.77 -8.75
CA GLU A 138 3.74 -7.32 -7.56
C GLU A 138 2.59 -6.40 -7.11
N ILE A 139 1.49 -7.00 -6.68
CA ILE A 139 0.47 -6.30 -5.88
C ILE A 139 0.96 -6.34 -4.43
N THR A 140 1.19 -5.17 -3.84
CA THR A 140 1.63 -5.07 -2.45
C THR A 140 0.51 -4.79 -1.47
N GLU A 141 -0.53 -4.10 -1.91
CA GLU A 141 -1.71 -3.82 -1.11
C GLU A 141 -2.98 -3.88 -1.96
N ILE A 142 -4.09 -4.32 -1.37
CA ILE A 142 -5.44 -4.18 -1.95
C ILE A 142 -6.33 -3.50 -0.93
N CYS A 143 -6.93 -2.39 -1.34
CA CYS A 143 -7.90 -1.64 -0.56
C CYS A 143 -9.27 -1.80 -1.23
N TYR A 144 -10.30 -2.22 -0.50
CA TYR A 144 -11.62 -2.54 -1.06
C TYR A 144 -12.62 -1.36 -0.97
N ASN A 145 -12.17 -0.25 -0.39
CA ASN A 145 -12.92 1.01 -0.26
C ASN A 145 -12.02 2.15 0.25
N GLU A 146 -12.57 3.36 0.23
CA GLU A 146 -11.96 4.60 0.74
C GLU A 146 -11.40 4.46 2.18
N ASP A 147 -12.14 3.83 3.10
CA ASP A 147 -11.69 3.66 4.49
C ASP A 147 -10.43 2.78 4.57
N SER A 148 -10.42 1.66 3.85
CA SER A 148 -9.26 0.77 3.78
C SER A 148 -8.06 1.44 3.11
N PHE A 149 -8.29 2.22 2.06
CA PHE A 149 -7.28 3.02 1.38
C PHE A 149 -6.64 4.03 2.34
N TYR A 150 -7.46 4.84 3.02
CA TYR A 150 -6.98 5.79 4.00
C TYR A 150 -6.21 5.11 5.14
N ARG A 151 -6.67 3.94 5.62
CA ARG A 151 -5.96 3.20 6.66
C ARG A 151 -4.55 2.78 6.25
N ILE A 152 -4.35 2.37 5.01
CA ILE A 152 -3.06 1.93 4.46
C ILE A 152 -2.17 3.12 4.09
N PHE A 153 -2.67 4.03 3.24
CA PHE A 153 -1.85 5.09 2.65
C PHE A 153 -1.81 6.36 3.49
N LYS A 154 -2.68 6.50 4.50
CA LYS A 154 -2.83 7.71 5.32
C LYS A 154 -3.02 8.96 4.46
N MET A 155 -3.84 8.83 3.42
CA MET A 155 -4.01 9.83 2.38
C MET A 155 -5.44 9.81 1.87
N ASP A 156 -6.01 11.00 1.73
CA ASP A 156 -7.28 11.18 1.02
C ASP A 156 -7.00 11.37 -0.47
N MET A 157 -7.55 10.50 -1.31
CA MET A 157 -7.49 10.68 -2.75
C MET A 157 -8.85 11.18 -3.24
N LEU A 158 -8.98 12.49 -3.43
CA LEU A 158 -10.24 13.18 -3.78
C LEU A 158 -10.93 12.64 -5.05
N SER A 159 -10.22 11.87 -5.88
CA SER A 159 -10.75 11.28 -7.11
C SER A 159 -11.24 9.83 -7.00
N LEU A 160 -11.18 9.21 -5.81
CA LEU A 160 -11.71 7.86 -5.57
C LEU A 160 -13.17 7.92 -5.14
N ASN A 161 -13.95 6.94 -5.58
CA ASN A 161 -15.28 6.69 -5.04
C ASN A 161 -15.18 5.81 -3.79
N ARG A 162 -16.18 5.92 -2.90
CA ARG A 162 -16.23 5.17 -1.64
C ARG A 162 -15.96 3.66 -1.78
N ASN A 163 -16.44 3.04 -2.86
CA ASN A 163 -16.38 1.60 -3.06
C ASN A 163 -15.35 1.17 -4.12
N ASP A 164 -14.44 2.06 -4.51
CA ASP A 164 -13.38 1.68 -5.44
C ASP A 164 -12.45 0.66 -4.77
N GLU A 165 -12.15 -0.41 -5.50
CA GLU A 165 -11.03 -1.30 -5.21
C GLU A 165 -9.74 -0.67 -5.77
N VAL A 166 -8.71 -0.60 -4.94
CA VAL A 166 -7.41 -0.03 -5.30
C VAL A 166 -6.31 -1.04 -5.01
N LYS A 167 -5.58 -1.45 -6.05
CA LYS A 167 -4.40 -2.32 -5.95
C LYS A 167 -3.15 -1.45 -6.10
N ALA A 168 -2.25 -1.53 -5.13
CA ALA A 168 -0.95 -0.87 -5.24
C ALA A 168 0.05 -1.81 -5.92
N LEU A 169 0.62 -1.34 -7.03
CA LEU A 169 1.51 -2.11 -7.88
C LEU A 169 2.94 -1.61 -7.73
N ARG A 170 3.84 -2.56 -7.48
CA ARG A 170 5.28 -2.34 -7.36
C ARG A 170 5.98 -2.85 -8.62
N VAL A 171 7.00 -2.12 -9.05
CA VAL A 171 7.94 -2.55 -10.10
C VAL A 171 9.31 -2.72 -9.47
N SER A 172 9.92 -3.89 -9.68
CA SER A 172 11.26 -4.21 -9.17
C SER A 172 12.16 -4.75 -10.28
N ASP A 173 13.46 -4.50 -10.14
CA ASP A 173 14.49 -5.17 -10.94
C ASP A 173 14.59 -6.63 -10.49
N SER A 174 14.34 -7.58 -11.39
CA SER A 174 14.36 -9.02 -11.08
C SER A 174 15.72 -9.53 -10.64
N SER A 175 16.82 -8.90 -11.09
CA SER A 175 18.17 -9.32 -10.76
C SER A 175 18.57 -8.99 -9.32
N SER A 176 18.06 -7.87 -8.80
CA SER A 176 18.39 -7.36 -7.47
C SER A 176 17.23 -7.51 -6.46
N GLY A 177 16.01 -7.69 -6.93
CA GLY A 177 14.77 -7.65 -6.13
C GLY A 177 14.46 -6.25 -5.57
N LEU A 178 15.16 -5.21 -6.03
CA LEU A 178 14.97 -3.85 -5.52
C LEU A 178 13.88 -3.14 -6.31
N SER A 179 12.93 -2.55 -5.58
CA SER A 179 11.90 -1.68 -6.15
C SER A 179 12.52 -0.41 -6.71
N ILE A 180 12.00 0.04 -7.85
CA ILE A 180 12.28 1.39 -8.36
C ILE A 180 11.39 2.42 -7.65
N PRO A 181 11.77 3.71 -7.61
CA PRO A 181 10.98 4.79 -7.05
C PRO A 181 9.84 5.25 -8.00
N VAL A 182 9.15 4.29 -8.62
CA VAL A 182 7.96 4.50 -9.45
C VAL A 182 6.92 3.49 -9.01
N GLY A 183 5.78 3.98 -8.51
CA GLY A 183 4.67 3.13 -8.06
C GLY A 183 3.41 3.40 -8.85
N PHE A 184 2.46 2.47 -8.79
CA PHE A 184 1.17 2.63 -9.46
C PHE A 184 0.03 2.24 -8.53
N LEU A 185 -1.12 2.89 -8.71
CA LEU A 185 -2.38 2.44 -8.17
C LEU A 185 -3.29 2.07 -9.33
N ASP A 186 -3.71 0.82 -9.36
CA ASP A 186 -4.78 0.35 -10.22
C ASP A 186 -6.11 0.50 -9.48
N VAL A 187 -7.04 1.23 -10.08
CA VAL A 187 -8.38 1.45 -9.53
C VAL A 187 -9.38 0.69 -10.40
N ASN A 188 -9.95 -0.37 -9.83
CA ASN A 188 -10.94 -1.26 -10.43
C ASN A 188 -10.53 -1.87 -11.79
N ASP A 189 -9.24 -1.99 -12.12
CA ASP A 189 -8.75 -2.41 -13.43
C ASP A 189 -9.25 -1.49 -14.58
N ASP A 190 -9.54 -0.22 -14.25
CA ASP A 190 -10.15 0.78 -15.16
C ASP A 190 -9.34 2.07 -15.26
N ARG A 191 -8.69 2.49 -14.16
CA ARG A 191 -7.89 3.72 -14.09
C ARG A 191 -6.53 3.41 -13.49
N LEU A 192 -5.49 3.98 -14.09
CA LEU A 192 -4.12 3.81 -13.62
C LEU A 192 -3.60 5.15 -13.12
N ILE A 193 -3.15 5.17 -11.87
CA ILE A 193 -2.55 6.33 -11.24
C ILE A 193 -1.06 6.08 -11.07
N LEU A 194 -0.26 7.03 -11.49
CA LEU A 194 1.16 7.08 -11.25
C LEU A 194 1.43 7.73 -9.89
N MET A 195 2.23 7.05 -9.07
CA MET A 195 2.78 7.54 -7.81
C MET A 195 4.26 7.81 -7.98
N LEU A 196 4.65 9.09 -7.87
CA LEU A 196 6.04 9.51 -7.83
C LEU A 196 6.25 10.29 -6.54
N GLU A 197 6.79 9.60 -5.53
CA GLU A 197 6.87 10.07 -4.14
C GLU A 197 5.48 10.45 -3.61
N ALA A 198 5.29 11.74 -3.29
CA ALA A 198 4.02 12.25 -2.80
C ALA A 198 3.08 12.68 -3.93
N THR A 199 3.50 12.70 -5.19
CA THR A 199 2.69 13.26 -6.29
C THR A 199 1.91 12.16 -7.02
N GLN A 200 0.62 12.42 -7.26
CA GLN A 200 -0.28 11.52 -7.96
C GLN A 200 -0.66 12.06 -9.33
N PHE A 201 -0.59 11.23 -10.36
CA PHE A 201 -1.03 11.59 -11.70
C PHE A 201 -1.96 10.54 -12.28
N GLU A 202 -2.99 10.97 -13.01
CA GLU A 202 -3.77 10.06 -13.84
C GLU A 202 -2.94 9.69 -15.09
N LEU A 203 -2.92 8.41 -15.43
CA LEU A 203 -2.38 7.93 -16.69
C LEU A 203 -3.50 7.65 -17.68
N LYS A 204 -3.24 7.95 -18.93
CA LYS A 204 -4.11 7.60 -20.05
C LYS A 204 -3.39 6.61 -20.95
N ARG A 205 -4.08 5.53 -21.32
CA ARG A 205 -3.55 4.57 -22.28
C ARG A 205 -3.34 5.24 -23.64
N VAL A 206 -2.16 5.05 -24.21
CA VAL A 206 -1.88 5.43 -25.60
C VAL A 206 -2.51 4.36 -26.49
N THR A 207 -3.60 4.71 -27.17
CA THR A 207 -4.18 3.87 -28.21
C THR A 207 -3.37 4.00 -29.49
N GLU A 208 -2.90 2.89 -30.04
CA GLU A 208 -2.28 2.81 -31.37
C GLU A 208 -3.22 3.27 -32.49
#